data_AF-A0A443RS08-F1
#
_entry.id   AF-A0A443RS08-F1
#
_cell.length_a   1.000
_cell.length_b   1.000
_cell.length_c   1.000
_cell.angle_alpha   90.00
_cell.angle_beta   90.00
_cell.angle_gamma   90.00
#
_symmetry.space_group_name_H-M   'P 1'
#
loop_
_entity.id
_entity.type
_entity.pdbx_description
1 polymer ?
#
loop_
_entity_poly.entity_id
_entity_poly.type
_entity_poly.pdbx_seq_one_letter_code
_entity_poly.pdbx_strand_id
1 'polypeptide(L)'
;MAPNDWKNLWKAVLTGGQYLGWKTACQEISTEVAHRNATAGFPHRDVNMVMGEGNYITVQAQIQYNPGVIAQITSAALKAWRTIPGT
;
A
#
# COMPACT_ATOMS: atom_id res chain seq x y z
N MET A 1 10.05 -0.04 3.31
CA MET A 1 9.76 -0.77 2.06
C MET A 1 8.77 0.04 1.25
N ALA A 2 9.07 0.24 -0.03
CA ALA A 2 8.21 0.96 -0.95
C ALA A 2 7.03 0.08 -1.39
N PRO A 3 5.96 0.65 -1.97
CA PRO A 3 4.79 -0.13 -2.40
C PRO A 3 5.14 -1.27 -3.36
N ASN A 4 6.10 -1.07 -4.27
CA ASN A 4 6.52 -2.13 -5.20
C ASN A 4 7.23 -3.29 -4.49
N ASP A 5 8.02 -3.01 -3.45
CA ASP A 5 8.67 -4.06 -2.65
C ASP A 5 7.61 -4.94 -1.98
N TRP A 6 6.57 -4.33 -1.41
CA TRP A 6 5.46 -5.05 -0.81
C TRP A 6 4.69 -5.90 -1.82
N LYS A 7 4.36 -5.34 -2.99
CA LYS A 7 3.69 -6.09 -4.07
C LYS A 7 4.52 -7.31 -4.50
N ASN A 8 5.83 -7.13 -4.67
CA ASN A 8 6.74 -8.21 -5.06
C ASN A 8 6.88 -9.27 -3.96
N LEU A 9 7.04 -8.86 -2.70
CA LEU A 9 7.12 -9.76 -1.56
C LEU A 9 5.86 -10.62 -1.45
N TRP A 10 4.68 -10.00 -1.45
CA TRP A 10 3.44 -10.75 -1.29
C TRP A 10 3.11 -11.61 -2.49
N LYS A 11 3.45 -11.18 -3.71
CA LYS A 11 3.31 -12.02 -4.91
C LYS A 11 4.23 -13.25 -4.85
N ALA A 12 5.38 -13.16 -4.19
CA ALA A 12 6.29 -14.29 -4.01
C ALA A 12 5.86 -15.26 -2.89
N VAL A 13 5.21 -14.75 -1.84
CA VAL A 13 4.85 -15.53 -0.65
C VAL A 13 3.43 -16.09 -0.71
N LEU A 14 2.52 -15.43 -1.42
CA LEU A 14 1.11 -15.83 -1.48
C LEU A 14 0.76 -16.66 -2.71
N THR A 15 -0.20 -17.55 -2.52
CA THR A 15 -0.93 -18.14 -3.65
C THR A 15 -1.71 -17.05 -4.40
N GLY A 16 -2.07 -17.29 -5.67
CA GLY A 16 -2.77 -16.30 -6.50
C GLY A 16 -4.07 -15.77 -5.86
N GLY A 17 -4.85 -16.65 -5.21
CA GLY A 17 -6.09 -16.25 -4.51
C GLY A 17 -5.83 -15.39 -3.27
N GLN A 18 -4.83 -15.74 -2.47
CA GLN A 18 -4.44 -14.94 -1.30
C GLN A 18 -3.86 -13.58 -1.70
N TYR A 19 -3.07 -13.53 -2.77
CA TYR A 19 -2.54 -12.27 -3.30
C TYR A 19 -3.64 -11.33 -3.78
N LEU A 20 -4.68 -11.85 -4.45
CA LEU A 20 -5.85 -11.05 -4.83
C LEU A 20 -6.60 -10.54 -3.60
N GLY A 21 -6.83 -11.40 -2.59
CA GLY A 21 -7.44 -11.00 -1.33
C GLY A 21 -6.64 -9.89 -0.62
N TRP A 22 -5.32 -10.05 -0.55
CA TRP A 22 -4.41 -9.03 -0.03
C TRP A 22 -4.54 -7.71 -0.79
N LYS A 23 -4.54 -7.75 -2.13
CA LYS A 23 -4.59 -6.55 -2.96
C LYS A 23 -5.90 -5.78 -2.74
N THR A 24 -7.02 -6.47 -2.67
CA THR A 24 -8.33 -5.87 -2.37
C THR A 24 -8.34 -5.22 -0.99
N ALA A 25 -7.92 -5.95 0.05
CA ALA A 25 -7.83 -5.40 1.40
C ALA A 25 -6.88 -4.19 1.49
N CYS A 26 -5.74 -4.25 0.80
CA CYS A 26 -4.78 -3.16 0.74
C CYS A 26 -5.37 -1.92 0.07
N GLN A 27 -6.22 -2.08 -0.96
CA GLN A 27 -6.90 -0.98 -1.63
C GLN A 27 -7.93 -0.29 -0.73
N GLU A 28 -8.74 -1.06 -0.01
CA GLU A 28 -9.70 -0.52 0.97
C GLU A 28 -8.98 0.25 2.08
N ILE A 29 -7.93 -0.34 2.67
CA ILE A 29 -7.14 0.30 3.73
C ILE A 29 -6.44 1.55 3.21
N SER A 30 -5.90 1.52 1.99
CA SER A 30 -5.24 2.69 1.37
C SER A 30 -6.23 3.83 1.12
N THR A 31 -7.49 3.52 0.81
CA THR A 31 -8.57 4.50 0.66
C THR A 31 -8.84 5.22 1.98
N GLU A 32 -8.95 4.48 3.07
CA GLU A 32 -9.10 5.05 4.42
C GLU A 32 -7.87 5.89 4.83
N VAL A 33 -6.66 5.43 4.52
CA VAL A 33 -5.43 6.20 4.78
C VAL A 33 -5.42 7.52 4.00
N ALA A 34 -5.80 7.49 2.71
CA ALA A 34 -5.87 8.69 1.88
C ALA A 34 -6.91 9.69 2.41
N HIS A 35 -8.08 9.21 2.86
CA HIS A 35 -9.09 10.06 3.48
C HIS A 35 -8.54 10.75 4.73
N ARG A 36 -7.89 10.00 5.64
CA ARG A 36 -7.24 10.57 6.84
C ARG A 36 -6.15 11.57 6.48
N ASN A 37 -5.35 11.28 5.47
CA ASN A 37 -4.32 12.19 4.99
C ASN A 37 -4.91 13.51 4.48
N ALA A 38 -6.01 13.46 3.73
CA ALA A 38 -6.72 14.65 3.27
C ALA A 38 -7.25 15.48 4.44
N THR A 39 -7.89 14.85 5.44
CA THR A 39 -8.35 15.54 6.66
C THR A 39 -7.19 16.15 7.46
N ALA A 40 -6.02 15.53 7.44
CA ALA A 40 -4.81 16.02 8.10
C ALA A 40 -4.04 17.11 7.28
N GLY A 41 -4.59 17.56 6.14
CA GLY A 41 -3.98 18.61 5.32
C GLY A 41 -2.95 18.11 4.29
N PHE A 42 -2.90 16.80 4.01
CA PHE A 42 -2.02 16.19 3.02
C PHE A 42 -2.79 15.52 1.88
N PRO A 43 -3.62 16.25 1.10
CA PRO A 43 -4.46 15.67 0.05
C PRO A 43 -3.65 15.03 -1.09
N HIS A 44 -2.38 15.39 -1.25
CA HIS A 44 -1.48 14.78 -2.24
C HIS A 44 -1.07 13.34 -1.89
N ARG A 45 -1.25 12.90 -0.64
CA ARG A 45 -0.98 11.52 -0.20
C ARG A 45 -2.20 10.65 -0.44
N ASP A 46 -2.53 10.51 -1.72
CA ASP A 46 -3.70 9.82 -2.22
C ASP A 46 -3.51 8.29 -2.24
N VAL A 47 -4.58 7.57 -2.61
CA VAL A 47 -4.58 6.10 -2.67
C VAL A 47 -3.50 5.58 -3.61
N ASN A 48 -3.29 6.28 -4.74
CA ASN A 48 -2.28 5.92 -5.72
C ASN A 48 -0.87 5.99 -5.13
N MET A 49 -0.58 7.00 -4.30
CA MET A 49 0.71 7.09 -3.62
C MET A 49 0.93 5.92 -2.66
N VAL A 50 -0.09 5.57 -1.86
CA VAL A 50 0.00 4.48 -0.87
C VAL A 50 0.11 3.11 -1.54
N MET A 51 -0.60 2.90 -2.65
CA MET A 51 -0.53 1.65 -3.41
C MET A 51 0.62 1.58 -4.41
N GLY A 52 1.30 2.69 -4.69
CA GLY A 52 2.28 2.78 -5.78
C GLY A 52 1.64 2.48 -7.14
N GLU A 53 0.54 3.16 -7.43
CA GLU A 53 -0.21 3.08 -8.69
C GLU A 53 -0.26 4.45 -9.38
N GLY A 54 -0.74 4.49 -10.62
CA GLY A 54 -0.77 5.72 -11.42
C GLY A 54 0.63 6.34 -11.56
N ASN A 55 0.75 7.61 -11.17
CA ASN A 55 1.99 8.38 -11.23
C ASN A 55 3.12 7.82 -10.34
N TYR A 56 2.80 6.91 -9.43
CA TYR A 56 3.72 6.35 -8.44
C TYR A 56 4.12 4.91 -8.71
N ILE A 57 3.85 4.41 -9.93
CA ILE A 57 4.14 3.03 -10.31
C ILE A 57 5.64 2.74 -10.42
N THR A 58 6.43 3.75 -10.76
CA THR A 58 7.88 3.60 -10.97
C THR A 58 8.62 3.61 -9.65
N VAL A 59 9.69 2.81 -9.55
CA VAL A 59 10.59 2.83 -8.38
C VAL A 59 11.16 4.24 -8.17
N GLN A 60 11.45 4.97 -9.25
CA GLN A 60 11.96 6.34 -9.19
C GLN A 60 11.00 7.32 -8.51
N ALA A 61 9.68 7.13 -8.65
CA ALA A 61 8.69 7.91 -7.93
C ALA A 61 8.65 7.54 -6.44
N GLN A 62 8.86 6.26 -6.12
CA GLN A 62 8.78 5.72 -4.76
C GLN A 62 10.04 5.99 -3.91
N ILE A 63 11.23 6.12 -4.50
CA ILE A 63 12.46 6.45 -3.75
C ILE A 63 12.42 7.84 -3.10
N GLN A 64 11.58 8.74 -3.61
CA GLN A 64 11.44 10.10 -3.09
C GLN A 64 10.41 10.20 -1.95
N TYR A 65 9.87 9.07 -1.50
CA TYR A 65 8.82 9.08 -0.48
C TYR A 65 9.35 9.55 0.87
N ASN A 66 8.58 10.44 1.49
CA ASN A 66 8.82 10.84 2.87
C ASN A 66 8.69 9.61 3.81
N PRO A 67 9.53 9.49 4.84
CA PRO A 67 9.46 8.40 5.83
C PRO A 67 8.06 8.18 6.42
N GLY A 68 7.27 9.24 6.64
CA GLY A 68 5.89 9.12 7.14
C GLY A 68 4.97 8.39 6.16
N VAL A 69 5.15 8.60 4.85
CA VAL A 69 4.39 7.88 3.82
C VAL A 69 4.83 6.41 3.78
N ILE A 70 6.12 6.13 3.87
CA ILE A 70 6.64 4.75 3.96
C ILE A 70 6.09 4.00 5.18
N ALA A 71 5.95 4.66 6.33
CA ALA A 71 5.36 4.08 7.52
C ALA A 71 3.86 3.76 7.31
N GLN A 72 3.11 4.66 6.67
CA GLN A 72 1.70 4.43 6.32
C GLN A 72 1.53 3.24 5.36
N ILE A 73 2.35 3.17 4.32
CA ILE A 73 2.35 2.07 3.34
C ILE A 73 2.63 0.74 4.04
N THR A 74 3.66 0.71 4.89
CA THR A 74 4.03 -0.48 5.66
C THR A 74 2.88 -0.92 6.57
N SER A 75 2.27 0.03 7.29
CA SER A 75 1.09 -0.28 8.12
C SER A 75 -0.09 -0.79 7.30
N ALA A 76 -0.34 -0.24 6.11
CA ALA A 76 -1.44 -0.67 5.26
C ALA A 76 -1.22 -2.09 4.73
N ALA A 77 -0.02 -2.36 4.20
CA ALA A 77 0.37 -3.66 3.69
C ALA A 77 0.29 -4.77 4.75
N LEU A 78 0.75 -4.49 5.98
CA LEU A 78 0.69 -5.44 7.10
C LEU A 78 -0.73 -5.66 7.63
N LYS A 79 -1.58 -4.62 7.64
CA LYS A 79 -3.00 -4.77 8.00
C LYS A 79 -3.73 -5.62 6.96
N ALA A 80 -3.49 -5.37 5.67
CA ALA A 80 -4.04 -6.17 4.58
C ALA A 80 -3.56 -7.63 4.61
N TRP A 81 -2.33 -7.88 5.05
CA TRP A 81 -1.83 -9.24 5.26
C TRP A 81 -2.64 -9.96 6.35
N ARG A 82 -2.88 -9.30 7.48
CA ARG A 82 -3.61 -9.88 8.63
C ARG A 82 -5.07 -10.18 8.34
N THR A 83 -5.65 -9.62 7.28
CA THR A 83 -7.03 -9.91 6.87
C THR A 83 -7.15 -11.18 6.01
N ILE A 84 -6.03 -11.75 5.54
CA ILE A 84 -6.05 -12.98 4.73
C ILE A 84 -6.22 -14.17 5.69
N PRO A 85 -7.26 -15.01 5.51
CA PRO A 85 -7.42 -16.21 6.31
C PRO A 85 -6.36 -17.26 5.95
N GLY A 86 -5.78 -17.90 6.97
CA GLY A 86 -4.91 -19.07 6.80
C GLY A 86 -3.41 -18.79 6.61
N THR A 87 -2.90 -17.67 7.11
CA THR A 87 -1.45 -17.40 7.27
C THR A 87 -0.94 -17.73 8.66
#